data_AF-A0A293LZJ0-F1
#
_entry.id   AF-A0A293LZJ0-F1
#
_cell.length_a   1.000
_cell.length_b   1.000
_cell.length_c   1.000
_cell.angle_alpha   90.00
_cell.angle_beta   90.00
_cell.angle_gamma   90.00
#
_symmetry.space_group_name_H-M   'P 1'
#
loop_
_entity.id
_entity.type
_entity.pdbx_description
1 polymer ?
#
loop_
_entity_poly.entity_id
_entity_poly.type
_entity_poly.pdbx_seq_one_letter_code
_entity_poly.pdbx_strand_id
1 'polypeptide(L)'
;MKMILNKDEGFYPPEFSVEKVRSLVLGHFEAEDMFGLLPYIYSNFDKPLIASLCTKVAEAAAEGDPLCKQIFQQAGNELADHVVAVAPAVHKSLLQEEGGLPIVCVGSVFKSWQLLRGGFMERLCPSVKEFTLLVPTVSSAIGAAFEGACHVGHRLPIDFKQNAQVLEQYRA
;
A
#
# COMPACT_ATOMS: atom_id res chain seq x y z
N MET A 1 -3.01 -1.00 16.44
CA MET A 1 -3.92 -1.23 17.59
C MET A 1 -3.80 -2.64 18.13
N LYS A 2 -4.13 -3.70 17.38
CA LYS A 2 -4.02 -5.10 17.86
C LYS A 2 -2.65 -5.48 18.45
N MET A 3 -1.55 -5.06 17.82
CA MET A 3 -0.20 -5.33 18.35
C MET A 3 0.06 -4.73 19.73
N ILE A 4 -0.57 -3.60 20.04
CA ILE A 4 -0.44 -2.95 21.36
C ILE A 4 -1.19 -3.79 22.40
N LEU A 5 -2.42 -4.21 22.11
CA LEU A 5 -3.22 -5.06 22.99
C LEU A 5 -2.54 -6.40 23.25
N ASN A 6 -2.04 -7.05 22.20
CA ASN A 6 -1.30 -8.31 22.32
C ASN A 6 -0.09 -8.20 23.25
N LYS A 7 0.59 -7.03 23.28
CA LYS A 7 1.69 -6.77 24.23
C LYS A 7 1.15 -6.62 25.65
N ASP A 8 0.11 -5.82 25.85
CA ASP A 8 -0.48 -5.53 27.17
C ASP A 8 -1.05 -6.78 27.84
N GLU A 9 -1.61 -7.69 27.03
CA GLU A 9 -2.22 -8.95 27.48
C GLU A 9 -1.22 -10.13 27.52
N GLY A 10 0.04 -9.91 27.10
CA GLY A 10 1.08 -10.94 27.14
C GLY A 10 0.93 -12.07 26.10
N PHE A 11 0.15 -11.87 25.04
CA PHE A 11 -0.09 -12.89 24.01
C PHE A 11 1.11 -13.08 23.06
N TYR A 12 1.41 -12.05 22.28
CA TYR A 12 2.45 -12.08 21.25
C TYR A 12 3.21 -10.75 21.29
N PRO A 13 4.24 -10.63 22.16
CA PRO A 13 5.00 -9.41 22.26
C PRO A 13 5.73 -9.15 20.92
N PRO A 14 5.61 -7.95 20.34
CA PRO A 14 6.36 -7.62 19.14
C PRO A 14 7.86 -7.53 19.43
N GLU A 15 8.66 -7.75 18.39
CA GLU A 15 10.13 -7.64 18.46
C GLU A 15 10.57 -6.23 18.88
N PHE A 16 9.88 -5.20 18.37
CA PHE A 16 10.17 -3.80 18.66
C PHE A 16 9.18 -3.21 19.65
N SER A 17 9.63 -2.15 20.35
CA SER A 17 8.80 -1.41 21.30
C SER A 17 7.54 -0.84 20.64
N VAL A 18 6.39 -0.99 21.30
CA VAL A 18 5.11 -0.43 20.83
C VAL A 18 4.87 1.01 21.28
N GLU A 19 5.74 1.60 22.12
CA GLU A 19 5.40 2.86 22.80
C GLU A 19 5.20 4.03 21.83
N LYS A 20 6.00 4.13 20.77
CA LYS A 20 5.80 5.13 19.72
C LYS A 20 4.45 4.92 19.04
N VAL A 21 4.14 3.70 18.58
CA VAL A 21 2.85 3.38 17.93
C VAL A 21 1.67 3.61 18.88
N ARG A 22 1.81 3.29 20.17
CA ARG A 22 0.79 3.57 21.20
C ARG A 22 0.54 5.07 21.31
N SER A 23 1.60 5.87 21.45
CA SER A 23 1.50 7.32 21.52
C SER A 23 0.83 7.91 20.27
N LEU A 24 1.19 7.42 19.08
CA LEU A 24 0.55 7.86 17.83
C LEU A 24 -0.93 7.50 17.78
N VAL A 25 -1.30 6.28 18.19
CA VAL A 25 -2.70 5.82 18.24
C VAL A 25 -3.51 6.68 19.21
N LEU A 26 -3.08 6.78 20.47
CA LEU A 26 -3.79 7.53 21.51
C LEU A 26 -3.94 9.01 21.14
N GLY A 27 -2.86 9.64 20.66
CA GLY A 27 -2.89 11.03 20.21
C GLY A 27 -3.68 11.26 18.93
N HIS A 28 -3.94 10.22 18.12
CA HIS A 28 -4.77 10.34 16.92
C HIS A 28 -6.27 10.28 17.21
N PHE A 29 -6.65 9.51 18.22
CA PHE A 29 -8.04 9.35 18.63
C PHE A 29 -8.40 10.19 19.86
N GLU A 30 -7.48 11.04 20.33
CA GLU A 30 -7.63 11.85 21.54
C GLU A 30 -8.07 11.00 22.75
N ALA A 31 -7.52 9.79 22.84
CA ALA A 31 -7.85 8.82 23.87
C ALA A 31 -6.79 8.81 24.98
N GLU A 32 -7.21 8.73 26.24
CA GLU A 32 -6.30 8.63 27.39
C GLU A 32 -5.60 7.27 27.46
N ASP A 33 -6.32 6.20 27.08
CA ASP A 33 -5.84 4.83 27.12
C ASP A 33 -6.43 3.97 25.99
N MET A 34 -6.08 2.69 25.97
CA MET A 34 -6.53 1.75 24.95
C MET A 34 -8.04 1.47 25.03
N PHE A 35 -8.68 1.60 26.20
CA PHE A 35 -10.13 1.47 26.35
C PHE A 35 -10.88 2.65 25.73
N GLY A 36 -10.27 3.84 25.74
CA GLY A 36 -10.75 5.02 25.02
C GLY A 36 -10.89 4.83 23.51
N LEU A 37 -10.32 3.77 22.93
CA LEU A 37 -10.47 3.42 21.52
C LEU A 37 -11.76 2.66 21.21
N LEU A 38 -12.44 2.06 22.21
CA LEU A 38 -13.62 1.22 21.99
C LEU A 38 -14.73 1.92 21.19
N PRO A 39 -15.09 3.20 21.45
CA PRO A 39 -16.10 3.88 20.66
C PRO A 39 -15.75 3.96 19.18
N TYR A 40 -14.48 4.23 18.84
CA TYR A 40 -14.00 4.34 17.45
C TYR A 40 -14.01 3.02 16.69
N ILE A 41 -14.00 1.89 17.40
CA ILE A 41 -13.96 0.54 16.79
C ILE A 41 -15.35 -0.10 16.75
N TYR A 42 -16.18 0.11 17.78
CA TYR A 42 -17.42 -0.65 17.96
C TYR A 42 -18.70 0.14 17.71
N SER A 43 -18.72 1.46 17.94
CA SER A 43 -19.96 2.24 17.93
C SER A 43 -19.96 3.39 16.92
N ASN A 44 -18.81 4.03 16.73
CA ASN A 44 -18.60 5.21 15.91
C ASN A 44 -17.50 4.96 14.88
N PHE A 45 -17.56 3.83 14.17
CA PHE A 45 -16.53 3.46 13.21
C PHE A 45 -16.47 4.44 12.04
N ASP A 46 -15.37 5.19 11.95
CA ASP A 46 -15.05 6.08 10.83
C ASP A 46 -13.79 5.57 10.12
N LYS A 47 -14.01 4.95 8.96
CA LYS A 47 -12.92 4.36 8.16
C LYS A 47 -11.88 5.40 7.72
N PRO A 48 -12.25 6.55 7.12
CA PRO A 48 -11.29 7.62 6.83
C PRO A 48 -10.46 8.06 8.04
N LEU A 49 -11.08 8.27 9.19
CA LEU A 49 -10.39 8.67 10.42
C LEU A 49 -9.35 7.62 10.82
N ILE A 50 -9.74 6.34 10.87
CA ILE A 50 -8.84 5.25 11.25
C ILE A 50 -7.70 5.10 10.23
N ALA A 51 -8.01 5.18 8.93
CA ALA A 51 -7.01 5.08 7.87
C ALA A 51 -6.00 6.24 7.90
N SER A 52 -6.43 7.43 8.31
CA SER A 52 -5.55 8.61 8.38
C SER A 52 -4.42 8.50 9.42
N LEU A 53 -4.54 7.59 10.40
CA LEU A 53 -3.44 7.24 11.30
C LEU A 53 -2.20 6.75 10.53
N CYS A 54 -2.39 6.14 9.35
CA CYS A 54 -1.29 5.64 8.51
C CYS A 54 -0.27 6.74 8.18
N THR A 55 -0.70 8.00 8.00
CA THR A 55 0.23 9.12 7.73
C THR A 55 1.21 9.32 8.90
N LYS A 56 0.71 9.31 10.14
CA LYS A 56 1.55 9.45 11.34
C LYS A 56 2.51 8.26 11.52
N VAL A 57 2.06 7.05 11.17
CA VAL A 57 2.91 5.84 11.19
C VAL A 57 3.99 5.92 10.11
N ALA A 58 3.66 6.44 8.92
CA ALA A 58 4.60 6.63 7.83
C ALA A 58 5.70 7.64 8.20
N GLU A 59 5.33 8.76 8.83
CA GLU A 59 6.26 9.77 9.34
C GLU A 59 7.21 9.16 10.37
N ALA A 60 6.69 8.44 11.38
CA ALA A 60 7.52 7.78 12.37
C ALA A 60 8.46 6.72 11.77
N ALA A 61 8.01 5.98 10.75
CA ALA A 61 8.86 5.04 10.03
C ALA A 61 10.00 5.76 9.28
N ALA A 62 9.70 6.90 8.65
CA ALA A 62 10.69 7.74 7.98
C ALA A 62 11.71 8.35 8.97
N GLU A 63 11.26 8.70 10.18
CA GLU A 63 12.11 9.15 11.30
C GLU A 63 12.99 8.04 11.90
N GLY A 64 12.71 6.77 11.58
CA GLY A 64 13.55 5.66 11.97
C GLY A 64 12.93 4.68 12.96
N ASP A 65 11.68 4.88 13.38
CA ASP A 65 11.03 3.99 14.35
C ASP A 65 10.97 2.55 13.79
N PRO A 66 11.58 1.57 14.49
CA PRO A 66 11.76 0.22 13.96
C PRO A 66 10.43 -0.53 13.80
N LEU A 67 9.47 -0.31 14.71
CA LEU A 67 8.16 -0.95 14.62
C LEU A 67 7.36 -0.39 13.44
N CYS A 68 7.37 0.93 13.24
CA CYS A 68 6.70 1.55 12.11
C CYS A 68 7.32 1.13 10.77
N LYS A 69 8.66 0.99 10.71
CA LYS A 69 9.35 0.41 9.55
C LYS A 69 8.92 -1.03 9.29
N GLN A 70 8.85 -1.86 10.33
CA GLN A 70 8.38 -3.25 10.21
C GLN A 70 6.94 -3.32 9.68
N ILE A 71 6.04 -2.44 10.13
CA ILE A 71 4.67 -2.35 9.64
C ILE A 71 4.65 -2.07 8.12
N PHE A 72 5.45 -1.12 7.64
CA PHE A 72 5.53 -0.84 6.20
C PHE A 72 6.23 -1.94 5.39
N GLN A 73 7.25 -2.60 5.95
CA GLN A 73 7.87 -3.79 5.34
C GLN A 73 6.82 -4.90 5.15
N GLN A 74 6.02 -5.19 6.19
CA GLN A 74 4.94 -6.18 6.11
C GLN A 74 3.87 -5.78 5.09
N ALA A 75 3.48 -4.50 5.05
CA ALA A 75 2.55 -4.02 4.03
C ALA A 75 3.13 -4.18 2.60
N GLY A 76 4.44 -3.96 2.43
CA GLY A 76 5.15 -4.23 1.18
C GLY A 76 5.07 -5.71 0.78
N ASN A 77 5.31 -6.62 1.73
CA ASN A 77 5.15 -8.06 1.52
C ASN A 77 3.74 -8.41 1.06
N GLU A 78 2.72 -7.94 1.77
CA GLU A 78 1.31 -8.22 1.46
C GLU A 78 0.93 -7.70 0.07
N LEU A 79 1.37 -6.49 -0.31
CA LEU A 79 1.13 -5.94 -1.65
C LEU A 79 1.78 -6.81 -2.74
N ALA A 80 3.01 -7.28 -2.52
CA ALA A 80 3.69 -8.16 -3.47
C ALA A 80 3.05 -9.56 -3.54
N ASP A 81 2.57 -10.11 -2.42
CA ASP A 81 1.88 -11.40 -2.39
C ASP A 81 0.64 -11.39 -3.29
N HIS A 82 -0.07 -10.26 -3.40
CA HIS A 82 -1.18 -10.11 -4.35
C HIS A 82 -0.72 -10.21 -5.81
N VAL A 83 0.41 -9.60 -6.15
CA VAL A 83 0.99 -9.70 -7.51
C VAL A 83 1.43 -11.13 -7.79
N VAL A 84 2.13 -11.76 -6.83
CA VAL A 84 2.57 -13.16 -6.94
C VAL A 84 1.39 -14.10 -7.14
N ALA A 85 0.28 -13.88 -6.43
CA ALA A 85 -0.92 -14.71 -6.54
C ALA A 85 -1.55 -14.68 -7.95
N VAL A 86 -1.51 -13.54 -8.63
CA VAL A 86 -2.13 -13.38 -9.96
C VAL A 86 -1.14 -13.55 -11.11
N ALA A 87 0.17 -13.45 -10.86
CA ALA A 87 1.22 -13.55 -11.88
C ALA A 87 1.11 -14.81 -12.77
N PRO A 88 0.76 -16.01 -12.27
CA PRO A 88 0.60 -17.20 -13.13
C PRO A 88 -0.53 -17.10 -14.16
N ALA A 89 -1.52 -16.24 -13.92
CA ALA A 89 -2.65 -16.01 -14.83
C ALA A 89 -2.40 -14.87 -15.83
N VAL A 90 -1.28 -14.15 -15.71
CA VAL A 90 -0.95 -13.03 -16.60
C VAL A 90 -0.64 -13.56 -18.00
N HIS A 91 -1.22 -12.90 -19.01
CA HIS A 91 -0.97 -13.23 -20.40
C HIS A 91 0.52 -12.99 -20.75
N LYS A 92 1.14 -13.94 -21.46
CA LYS A 92 2.58 -13.94 -21.75
C LYS A 92 3.07 -12.67 -22.44
N SER A 93 2.24 -12.02 -23.26
CA SER A 93 2.63 -10.76 -23.92
C SER A 93 3.04 -9.70 -22.90
N LEU A 94 2.32 -9.57 -21.78
CA LEU A 94 2.63 -8.57 -20.74
C LEU A 94 3.92 -8.88 -19.98
N LEU A 95 4.38 -10.13 -19.99
CA LEU A 95 5.65 -10.54 -19.36
C LEU A 95 6.86 -10.32 -20.28
N GLN A 96 6.62 -10.14 -21.58
CA GLN A 96 7.64 -10.05 -22.62
C GLN A 96 7.82 -8.63 -23.17
N GLU A 97 7.01 -7.67 -22.71
CA GLU A 97 7.18 -6.25 -23.01
C GLU A 97 8.53 -5.74 -22.47
N GLU A 98 9.05 -4.69 -23.10
CA GLU A 98 10.23 -3.98 -22.61
C GLU A 98 9.94 -3.40 -21.20
N GLY A 99 10.79 -3.70 -20.22
CA GLY A 99 10.55 -3.35 -18.82
C GLY A 99 9.71 -4.38 -18.05
N GLY A 100 9.39 -5.52 -18.67
CA GLY A 100 8.73 -6.66 -18.04
C GLY A 100 7.28 -6.36 -17.65
N LEU A 101 6.78 -7.04 -16.62
CA LEU A 101 5.39 -6.94 -16.18
C LEU A 101 5.04 -5.50 -15.74
N PRO A 102 4.12 -4.79 -16.42
CA PRO A 102 3.64 -3.49 -15.94
C PRO A 102 2.67 -3.69 -14.77
N ILE A 103 2.93 -3.02 -13.64
CA ILE A 103 2.12 -3.06 -12.43
C ILE A 103 1.65 -1.65 -12.10
N VAL A 104 0.35 -1.38 -12.18
CA VAL A 104 -0.20 -0.05 -11.90
C VAL A 104 -0.50 0.11 -10.41
N CYS A 105 0.25 0.99 -9.76
CA CYS A 105 0.17 1.33 -8.35
C CYS A 105 -0.80 2.49 -8.13
N VAL A 106 -2.00 2.20 -7.61
CA VAL A 106 -3.04 3.19 -7.29
C VAL A 106 -3.25 3.26 -5.78
N GLY A 107 -3.30 4.48 -5.23
CA GLY A 107 -3.60 4.74 -3.83
C GLY A 107 -2.51 5.54 -3.11
N SER A 108 -2.89 6.25 -2.04
CA SER A 108 -1.99 7.16 -1.33
C SER A 108 -0.83 6.45 -0.61
N VAL A 109 -0.96 5.16 -0.30
CA VAL A 109 0.09 4.38 0.38
C VAL A 109 1.40 4.32 -0.43
N PHE A 110 1.31 4.36 -1.77
CA PHE A 110 2.49 4.37 -2.64
C PHE A 110 3.31 5.67 -2.58
N LYS A 111 2.79 6.73 -1.95
CA LYS A 111 3.62 7.90 -1.59
C LYS A 111 4.75 7.55 -0.62
N SER A 112 4.57 6.46 0.13
CA SER A 112 5.56 5.88 1.04
C SER A 112 6.31 4.70 0.41
N TRP A 113 6.47 4.69 -0.93
CA TRP A 113 7.11 3.58 -1.65
C TRP A 113 8.45 3.15 -1.04
N GLN A 114 9.30 4.09 -0.63
CA GLN A 114 10.60 3.78 -0.02
C GLN A 114 10.49 2.93 1.26
N LEU A 115 9.39 3.04 2.01
CA LEU A 115 9.12 2.22 3.19
C LEU A 115 8.56 0.83 2.83
N LEU A 116 7.83 0.73 1.71
CA LEU A 116 7.23 -0.52 1.21
C LEU A 116 8.23 -1.37 0.42
N ARG A 117 9.20 -0.72 -0.22
CA ARG A 117 10.07 -1.29 -1.24
C ARG A 117 10.77 -2.56 -0.77
N GLY A 118 11.31 -2.55 0.45
CA GLY A 118 12.05 -3.69 0.98
C GLY A 118 11.22 -4.97 0.94
N GLY A 119 10.01 -4.93 1.50
CA GLY A 119 9.14 -6.10 1.58
C GLY A 119 8.55 -6.49 0.23
N PHE A 120 8.18 -5.48 -0.56
CA PHE A 120 7.66 -5.72 -1.90
C PHE A 120 8.67 -6.47 -2.77
N MET A 121 9.94 -6.05 -2.76
CA MET A 121 11.03 -6.68 -3.52
C MET A 121 11.35 -8.08 -2.98
N GLU A 122 11.41 -8.23 -1.66
CA GLU A 122 11.66 -9.52 -0.99
C GLU A 122 10.67 -10.60 -1.44
N ARG A 123 9.39 -10.24 -1.58
CA ARG A 123 8.34 -11.16 -2.00
C ARG A 123 8.18 -11.31 -3.51
N LEU A 124 8.34 -10.26 -4.30
CA LEU A 124 8.04 -10.31 -5.73
C LEU A 124 9.19 -10.90 -6.57
N CYS A 125 10.44 -10.51 -6.31
CA CYS A 125 11.59 -10.85 -7.15
C CYS A 125 11.88 -12.37 -7.31
N PRO A 126 11.53 -13.24 -6.34
CA PRO A 126 11.59 -14.69 -6.55
C PRO A 126 10.71 -15.17 -7.72
N SER A 127 9.52 -14.59 -7.88
CA SER A 127 8.50 -15.01 -8.85
C SER A 127 8.49 -14.21 -10.15
N VAL A 128 8.86 -12.93 -10.11
CA VAL A 128 8.85 -12.03 -11.28
C VAL A 128 10.24 -11.42 -11.46
N LYS A 129 10.87 -11.67 -12.61
CA LYS A 129 12.28 -11.30 -12.88
C LYS A 129 12.46 -9.91 -13.49
N GLU A 130 11.43 -9.37 -14.11
CA GLU A 130 11.44 -8.04 -14.70
C GLU A 130 10.04 -7.43 -14.57
N PHE A 131 9.95 -6.21 -14.03
CA PHE A 131 8.70 -5.49 -13.88
C PHE A 131 8.90 -3.97 -13.82
N THR A 132 7.84 -3.24 -14.17
CA THR A 132 7.78 -1.78 -14.09
C THR A 132 6.57 -1.36 -13.28
N LEU A 133 6.81 -0.65 -12.18
CA LEU A 133 5.77 -0.03 -11.37
C LEU A 133 5.38 1.31 -11.99
N LEU A 134 4.09 1.51 -12.22
CA LEU A 134 3.52 2.70 -12.85
C LEU A 134 2.56 3.39 -11.88
N VAL A 135 2.62 4.72 -11.79
CA VAL A 135 1.64 5.51 -11.02
C VAL A 135 0.86 6.41 -11.98
N PRO A 136 -0.49 6.36 -11.98
CA PRO A 136 -1.28 7.26 -12.81
C PRO A 136 -1.06 8.74 -12.47
N THR A 137 -0.93 9.57 -13.49
CA THR A 137 -0.79 11.04 -13.37
C THR A 137 -2.11 11.78 -13.57
N VAL A 138 -3.16 11.04 -13.94
CA VAL A 138 -4.50 11.55 -14.22
C VAL A 138 -5.54 10.79 -13.40
N SER A 139 -6.74 11.36 -13.29
CA SER A 139 -7.87 10.70 -12.64
C SER A 139 -8.28 9.42 -13.37
N SER A 140 -8.62 8.37 -12.62
CA SER A 140 -9.22 7.15 -13.16
C SER A 140 -10.55 7.39 -13.88
N ALA A 141 -11.18 8.55 -13.66
CA ALA A 141 -12.36 9.00 -14.40
C ALA A 141 -12.11 9.07 -15.92
N ILE A 142 -10.86 9.31 -16.37
CA ILE A 142 -10.50 9.27 -17.79
C ILE A 142 -10.69 7.86 -18.36
N GLY A 143 -10.27 6.83 -17.63
CA GLY A 143 -10.50 5.44 -18.01
C GLY A 143 -11.99 5.09 -18.06
N ALA A 144 -12.77 5.56 -17.07
CA ALA A 144 -14.22 5.37 -17.07
C ALA A 144 -14.91 6.04 -18.27
N ALA A 145 -14.51 7.27 -18.61
CA ALA A 145 -15.03 7.99 -19.78
C ALA A 145 -14.65 7.28 -21.10
N PHE A 146 -13.42 6.77 -21.18
CA PHE A 146 -12.97 5.97 -22.32
C PHE A 146 -13.84 4.72 -22.50
N GLU A 147 -14.00 3.92 -21.46
CA GLU A 147 -14.83 2.70 -21.51
C GLU A 147 -16.29 3.02 -21.84
N GLY A 148 -16.85 4.10 -21.27
CA GLY A 148 -18.20 4.56 -21.58
C GLY A 148 -18.38 4.95 -23.06
N ALA A 149 -17.42 5.67 -23.65
CA ALA A 149 -17.45 5.99 -25.08
C ALA A 149 -17.35 4.71 -25.93
N CYS A 150 -16.46 3.79 -25.54
CA CYS A 150 -16.27 2.52 -26.23
C CYS A 150 -17.55 1.69 -26.28
N HIS A 151 -18.33 1.71 -25.20
CA HIS A 151 -19.61 1.02 -25.11
C HIS A 151 -20.65 1.50 -26.14
N VAL A 152 -20.61 2.78 -26.52
CA VAL A 152 -21.50 3.38 -27.55
C VAL A 152 -20.87 3.42 -28.94
N GLY A 153 -19.81 2.64 -29.17
CA GLY A 153 -19.12 2.55 -30.47
C GLY A 153 -18.25 3.78 -30.80
N HIS A 154 -17.93 4.61 -29.81
CA HIS A 154 -17.04 5.76 -29.97
C HIS A 154 -15.68 5.52 -29.30
N ARG A 155 -14.59 6.02 -29.89
CA ARG A 155 -13.24 5.92 -29.31
C ARG A 155 -12.74 7.33 -29.01
N LEU A 156 -12.53 7.62 -27.72
CA LEU A 156 -11.90 8.87 -27.33
C LEU A 156 -10.41 8.85 -27.74
N PRO A 157 -9.86 9.95 -28.26
CA PRO A 157 -8.46 10.03 -28.68
C PRO A 157 -7.53 10.23 -27.47
N ILE A 158 -7.34 9.18 -26.67
CA ILE A 158 -6.52 9.21 -25.45
C ILE A 158 -5.14 8.63 -25.73
N ASP A 159 -4.09 9.39 -25.39
CA ASP A 159 -2.73 8.86 -25.33
C ASP A 159 -2.44 8.29 -23.94
N PHE A 160 -2.59 6.97 -23.81
CA PHE A 160 -2.37 6.28 -22.53
C PHE A 160 -0.93 6.36 -22.03
N LYS A 161 0.06 6.57 -22.91
CA LYS A 161 1.47 6.65 -22.50
C LYS A 161 1.76 7.87 -21.63
N GLN A 162 0.95 8.92 -21.74
CA GLN A 162 1.11 10.15 -20.97
C GLN A 162 0.37 10.11 -19.61
N ASN A 163 -0.47 9.10 -19.40
CA ASN A 163 -1.37 9.02 -18.24
C ASN A 163 -0.74 8.32 -17.03
N ALA A 164 0.52 7.90 -17.12
CA ALA A 164 1.25 7.28 -16.03
C ALA A 164 2.74 7.65 -16.08
N GLN A 165 3.38 7.58 -14.93
CA GLN A 165 4.83 7.73 -14.77
C GLN A 165 5.43 6.49 -14.12
N VAL A 166 6.71 6.22 -14.37
CA VAL A 166 7.43 5.11 -13.73
C VAL A 166 7.74 5.46 -12.28
N LEU A 167 7.33 4.59 -11.36
CA LEU A 167 7.69 4.65 -9.94
C LEU A 167 9.00 3.92 -9.67
N GLU A 168 9.14 2.70 -10.21
CA GLU A 168 10.37 1.90 -10.13
C GLU A 168 10.39 0.89 -11.27
N GLN A 169 11.57 0.63 -11.83
CA GLN A 169 11.81 -0.44 -12.79
C GLN A 169 12.84 -1.41 -12.19
N TYR A 170 12.56 -2.70 -12.28
CA TYR A 170 13.41 -3.75 -11.74
C TYR A 170 13.68 -4.82 -12.80
N ARG A 171 14.95 -5.25 -12.87
CA ARG A 171 15.40 -6.39 -13.67
C ARG A 171 16.45 -7.17 -12.86
N ALA A 172 16.22 -8.47 -12.67
CA ALA A 172 17.10 -9.38 -11.95
C ALA A 172 18.41 -9.66 -12.71
#